data_AF-A0A316NZW7-F1
#
_entry.id   AF-A0A316NZW7-F1
#
_cell.length_a   1.000
_cell.length_b   1.000
_cell.length_c   1.000
_cell.angle_alpha   90.00
_cell.angle_beta   90.00
_cell.angle_gamma   90.00
#
_symmetry.space_group_name_H-M   'P 1'
#
loop_
_entity.id
_entity.type
_entity.pdbx_description
1 polymer ?
#
loop_
_entity_poly.entity_id
_entity_poly.type
_entity_poly.pdbx_seq_one_letter_code
_entity_poly.pdbx_strand_id
1 'polypeptide(L)'
;MQAPLATVEVVVPKTASKAPLRWKRQPPRIVLPRYGRRSEVIDLKKKDIETRNGTLVVGDLHCKQAEMLPRISAVAKERGARSIVLLGDYTDEWGSTADDVLNALDFQIGWLEEQTADGMNVTCLVGNHDFEYLIGRGCSGTHHEAFIEIRDKLQEIEMQAAACVDGFLLAHAGLTQEWRDENLPGCDDAKACATRINEFFFDGSSHCREKLSMVGWARGGYGVPGPLWADLSELRDDTAQGINQIVGHTPVPTCEKIDDINETIWLCDTLSRTTSNRPIGDGTALLLSNGHAEVVPLRV
;
A
#
# COMPACT_ATOMS: atom_id res chain seq x y z
N MET A 1 13.51 61.23 48.00
CA MET A 1 12.06 61.07 47.79
C MET A 1 11.86 59.85 46.90
N GLN A 2 11.52 58.72 47.52
CA GLN A 2 11.25 57.44 46.85
C GLN A 2 9.74 57.31 46.63
N ALA A 3 9.34 56.97 45.41
CA ALA A 3 7.95 56.64 45.07
C ALA A 3 7.63 55.21 45.55
N PRO A 4 6.40 54.93 46.04
CA PRO A 4 6.07 53.61 46.55
C PRO A 4 5.72 52.62 45.43
N LEU A 5 6.23 51.40 45.56
CA LEU A 5 5.86 50.22 44.76
C LEU A 5 4.45 49.76 45.15
N ALA A 6 3.55 49.64 44.17
CA ALA A 6 2.24 49.04 44.35
C ALA A 6 2.36 47.51 44.39
N THR A 7 2.06 46.91 45.54
CA THR A 7 1.84 45.48 45.71
C THR A 7 0.47 45.10 45.16
N VAL A 8 0.43 44.23 44.14
CA VAL A 8 -0.79 43.56 43.69
C VAL A 8 -0.90 42.24 44.45
N GLU A 9 -1.90 42.14 45.35
CA GLU A 9 -2.27 40.87 45.97
C GLU A 9 -3.04 40.00 44.96
N VAL A 10 -2.44 38.90 44.54
CA VAL A 10 -3.14 37.84 43.79
C VAL A 10 -3.79 36.90 44.79
N VAL A 11 -5.12 36.98 44.90
CA VAL A 11 -5.93 36.04 45.68
C VAL A 11 -5.92 34.67 44.97
N VAL A 12 -5.27 33.69 45.59
CA VAL A 12 -5.27 32.29 45.16
C VAL A 12 -6.43 31.55 45.85
N PRO A 13 -7.44 31.01 45.12
CA PRO A 13 -8.46 30.18 45.74
C PRO A 13 -7.90 28.79 46.04
N LYS A 14 -8.04 28.33 47.29
CA LYS A 14 -7.70 26.97 47.73
C LYS A 14 -8.74 25.95 47.24
N THR A 15 -8.30 25.11 46.30
CA THR A 15 -8.60 23.67 46.09
C THR A 15 -10.00 23.12 46.40
N ALA A 16 -10.65 22.59 45.36
CA ALA A 16 -11.43 21.36 45.46
C ALA A 16 -10.68 20.25 44.70
N SER A 17 -10.15 19.27 45.43
CA SER A 17 -9.50 18.08 44.91
C SER A 17 -10.49 17.25 44.10
N LYS A 18 -10.29 17.16 42.78
CA LYS A 18 -10.82 16.07 41.96
C LYS A 18 -9.65 15.19 41.53
N ALA A 19 -9.75 13.92 41.87
CA ALA A 19 -8.78 12.87 41.60
C ALA A 19 -8.35 12.85 40.11
N PRO A 20 -7.11 12.43 39.80
CA PRO A 20 -6.67 12.29 38.42
C PRO A 20 -7.52 11.20 37.73
N LEU A 21 -8.17 11.55 36.63
CA LEU A 21 -8.74 10.56 35.72
C LEU A 21 -7.59 9.71 35.17
N ARG A 22 -7.41 8.53 35.75
CA ARG A 22 -6.68 7.43 35.13
C ARG A 22 -7.45 7.00 33.88
N TRP A 23 -7.05 7.48 32.70
CA TRP A 23 -7.42 6.81 31.46
C TRP A 23 -6.67 5.48 31.37
N LYS A 24 -7.28 4.43 31.93
CA LYS A 24 -7.01 3.06 31.50
C LYS A 24 -7.82 2.81 30.23
N ARG A 25 -7.31 3.22 29.08
CA ARG A 25 -7.67 2.56 27.81
C ARG A 25 -6.51 1.65 27.46
N GLN A 26 -6.69 0.35 27.72
CA GLN A 26 -5.88 -0.66 27.06
C GLN A 26 -6.09 -0.50 25.54
N PRO A 27 -5.05 -0.65 24.71
CA PRO A 27 -5.27 -0.77 23.27
C PRO A 27 -6.21 -1.96 23.02
N PRO A 28 -7.11 -1.88 22.04
CA PRO A 28 -7.97 -3.02 21.72
C PRO A 28 -7.09 -4.21 21.37
N ARG A 29 -7.34 -5.34 22.04
CA ARG A 29 -6.76 -6.63 21.64
C ARG A 29 -7.24 -6.90 20.21
N ILE A 30 -6.29 -7.04 19.29
CA ILE A 30 -6.53 -7.61 17.97
C ILE A 30 -7.17 -8.99 18.18
N VAL A 31 -8.41 -9.14 17.74
CA VAL A 31 -9.10 -10.43 17.72
C VAL A 31 -8.80 -11.07 16.39
N LEU A 32 -7.84 -12.00 16.37
CA LEU A 32 -7.57 -12.83 15.20
C LEU A 32 -8.79 -13.74 14.92
N PRO A 33 -9.22 -13.91 13.66
CA PRO A 33 -10.28 -14.84 13.31
C PRO A 33 -9.90 -16.28 13.68
N ARG A 34 -10.79 -16.97 14.38
CA ARG A 34 -10.62 -18.40 14.69
C ARG A 34 -10.94 -19.23 13.44
N TYR A 35 -9.91 -19.71 12.74
CA TYR A 35 -10.09 -20.73 11.71
C TYR A 35 -10.47 -22.07 12.35
N GLY A 36 -11.73 -22.46 12.18
CA GLY A 36 -12.23 -23.77 12.54
C GLY A 36 -11.76 -24.83 11.54
N ARG A 37 -11.06 -25.87 12.03
CA ARG A 37 -10.84 -27.10 11.26
C ARG A 37 -12.17 -27.81 11.05
N ARG A 38 -12.60 -27.96 9.80
CA ARG A 38 -13.38 -29.13 9.37
C ARG A 38 -12.99 -29.51 7.95
N SER A 39 -12.63 -30.79 7.85
CA SER A 39 -12.23 -31.58 6.71
C SER A 39 -13.41 -31.82 5.77
N GLU A 40 -13.24 -31.49 4.49
CA GLU A 40 -13.97 -32.13 3.39
C GLU A 40 -12.98 -32.49 2.30
N VAL A 41 -12.75 -33.80 2.18
CA VAL A 41 -12.09 -34.43 1.04
C VAL A 41 -13.09 -34.37 -0.10
N ILE A 42 -12.86 -33.47 -1.05
CA ILE A 42 -13.64 -33.38 -2.28
C ILE A 42 -12.78 -33.87 -3.45
N ASP A 43 -13.41 -34.74 -4.22
CA ASP A 43 -12.93 -35.61 -5.28
C ASP A 43 -12.06 -34.90 -6.35
N LEU A 44 -10.82 -35.37 -6.49
CA LEU A 44 -9.72 -34.83 -7.32
C LEU A 44 -9.81 -35.16 -8.82
N LYS A 45 -10.97 -35.52 -9.37
CA LYS A 45 -11.09 -35.93 -10.78
C LYS A 45 -12.40 -35.49 -11.44
N LYS A 46 -12.59 -34.16 -11.61
CA LYS A 46 -13.44 -33.54 -12.66
C LYS A 46 -13.47 -32.01 -12.52
N LYS A 47 -12.44 -31.33 -13.05
CA LYS A 47 -12.52 -30.01 -13.71
C LYS A 47 -11.12 -29.55 -14.12
N ASP A 48 -10.53 -30.23 -15.11
CA ASP A 48 -9.58 -29.57 -16.02
C ASP A 48 -10.38 -28.70 -17.00
N ILE A 49 -11.13 -27.74 -16.45
CA ILE A 49 -11.39 -26.50 -17.14
C ILE A 49 -10.39 -25.56 -16.48
N GLU A 50 -9.24 -25.34 -17.13
CA GLU A 50 -8.43 -24.16 -16.88
C GLU A 50 -9.38 -22.95 -16.99
N THR A 51 -9.94 -22.48 -15.88
CA THR A 51 -10.49 -21.13 -15.85
C THR A 51 -9.29 -20.20 -15.79
N ARG A 52 -8.71 -19.94 -16.97
CA ARG A 52 -7.71 -18.91 -17.25
C ARG A 52 -8.30 -17.55 -16.89
N ASN A 53 -8.24 -17.17 -15.63
CA ASN A 53 -8.79 -15.90 -15.19
C ASN A 53 -7.64 -14.93 -15.03
N GLY A 54 -7.63 -13.89 -15.86
CA GLY A 54 -6.61 -12.86 -15.78
C GLY A 54 -6.67 -12.09 -14.46
N THR A 55 -5.54 -11.52 -14.07
CA THR A 55 -5.44 -10.55 -12.97
C THR A 55 -5.03 -9.19 -13.55
N LEU A 56 -5.83 -8.16 -13.32
CA LEU A 56 -5.47 -6.79 -13.69
C LEU A 56 -4.68 -6.14 -12.53
N VAL A 57 -3.45 -5.74 -12.79
CA VAL A 57 -2.57 -5.08 -11.82
C VAL A 57 -2.48 -3.60 -12.16
N VAL A 58 -2.77 -2.75 -11.18
CA VAL A 58 -2.85 -1.29 -11.35
C VAL A 58 -1.93 -0.60 -10.35
N GLY A 59 -1.16 0.38 -10.84
CA GLY A 59 -0.29 1.22 -10.01
C GLY A 59 -1.04 2.20 -9.11
N ASP A 60 -0.30 3.22 -8.72
CA ASP A 60 -0.56 4.13 -7.62
C ASP A 60 -1.79 5.01 -7.90
N LEU A 61 -2.73 5.08 -6.95
CA LEU A 61 -4.00 5.79 -7.19
C LEU A 61 -3.95 7.27 -6.83
N HIS A 62 -3.22 7.66 -5.79
CA HIS A 62 -3.07 9.02 -5.27
C HIS A 62 -4.35 9.86 -5.45
N CYS A 63 -5.40 9.57 -4.67
CA CYS A 63 -6.69 10.27 -4.70
C CYS A 63 -7.50 10.23 -6.03
N LYS A 64 -7.11 9.43 -7.04
CA LYS A 64 -7.84 9.30 -8.33
C LYS A 64 -8.90 8.20 -8.34
N GLN A 65 -9.29 7.68 -7.18
CA GLN A 65 -10.22 6.55 -6.99
C GLN A 65 -11.51 6.74 -7.80
N ALA A 66 -12.16 7.90 -7.66
CA ALA A 66 -13.44 8.19 -8.33
C ALA A 66 -13.33 8.20 -9.86
N GLU A 67 -12.16 8.57 -10.41
CA GLU A 67 -11.92 8.54 -11.85
C GLU A 67 -11.55 7.12 -12.32
N MET A 68 -10.66 6.45 -11.58
CA MET A 68 -9.95 5.28 -12.09
C MET A 68 -10.62 3.96 -11.74
N LEU A 69 -11.18 3.79 -10.54
CA LEU A 69 -11.77 2.51 -10.11
C LEU A 69 -12.92 2.04 -11.03
N PRO A 70 -13.84 2.92 -11.52
CA PRO A 70 -14.84 2.50 -12.50
C PRO A 70 -14.22 2.01 -13.82
N ARG A 71 -13.15 2.66 -14.29
CA ARG A 71 -12.44 2.27 -15.52
C ARG A 71 -11.71 0.94 -15.34
N ILE A 72 -11.09 0.74 -14.19
CA ILE A 72 -10.40 -0.51 -13.81
C ILE A 72 -11.40 -1.67 -13.82
N SER A 73 -12.57 -1.53 -13.19
CA SER A 73 -13.63 -2.54 -13.25
C SER A 73 -14.11 -2.82 -14.66
N ALA A 74 -14.29 -1.78 -15.49
CA ALA A 74 -14.73 -1.94 -16.88
C ALA A 74 -13.71 -2.74 -17.70
N VAL A 75 -12.42 -2.37 -17.62
CA VAL A 75 -11.33 -3.08 -18.31
C VAL A 75 -11.18 -4.51 -17.80
N ALA A 76 -11.25 -4.73 -16.48
CA ALA A 76 -11.19 -6.07 -15.91
C ALA A 76 -12.32 -6.96 -16.46
N LYS A 77 -13.56 -6.45 -16.51
CA LYS A 77 -14.71 -7.15 -17.07
C LYS A 77 -14.55 -7.41 -18.57
N GLU A 78 -14.13 -6.41 -19.34
CA GLU A 78 -13.90 -6.51 -20.80
C GLU A 78 -12.83 -7.55 -21.14
N ARG A 79 -11.75 -7.61 -20.35
CA ARG A 79 -10.65 -8.56 -20.51
C ARG A 79 -10.92 -9.92 -19.85
N GLY A 80 -12.08 -10.10 -19.22
CA GLY A 80 -12.44 -11.34 -18.53
C GLY A 80 -11.56 -11.66 -17.32
N ALA A 81 -10.89 -10.65 -16.75
CA ALA A 81 -10.16 -10.78 -15.49
C ALA A 81 -11.14 -11.06 -14.35
N ARG A 82 -10.76 -11.94 -13.42
CA ARG A 82 -11.53 -12.21 -12.18
C ARG A 82 -10.82 -11.75 -10.93
N SER A 83 -9.66 -11.13 -11.09
CA SER A 83 -8.93 -10.55 -9.99
C SER A 83 -8.34 -9.20 -10.37
N ILE A 84 -8.25 -8.32 -9.39
CA ILE A 84 -7.61 -7.01 -9.49
C ILE A 84 -6.60 -6.91 -8.35
N VAL A 85 -5.41 -6.38 -8.63
CA VAL A 85 -4.44 -5.99 -7.61
C VAL A 85 -4.19 -4.49 -7.74
N LEU A 86 -4.42 -3.74 -6.66
CA LEU A 86 -4.07 -2.33 -6.55
C LEU A 86 -2.75 -2.23 -5.78
N LEU A 87 -1.72 -1.61 -6.37
CA LEU A 87 -0.35 -1.60 -5.83
C LEU A 87 -0.11 -0.62 -4.67
N GLY A 88 -1.12 0.19 -4.30
CA GLY A 88 -1.08 1.06 -3.12
C GLY A 88 -1.09 2.53 -3.47
N ASP A 89 -0.62 3.34 -2.52
CA ASP A 89 -0.62 4.80 -2.53
C ASP A 89 -1.99 5.34 -2.91
N TYR A 90 -2.95 5.08 -2.03
CA TYR A 90 -4.33 5.55 -2.16
C TYR A 90 -4.48 7.02 -1.79
N THR A 91 -3.54 7.53 -0.99
CA THR A 91 -3.56 8.84 -0.36
C THR A 91 -2.61 9.84 -1.02
N ASP A 92 -2.68 11.11 -0.61
CA ASP A 92 -1.70 12.16 -0.88
C ASP A 92 -1.36 12.43 -2.37
N GLU A 93 -2.21 13.18 -3.09
CA GLU A 93 -1.88 13.73 -4.42
C GLU A 93 -1.35 15.16 -4.31
N TRP A 94 -0.61 15.62 -5.31
CA TRP A 94 -0.19 17.00 -5.41
C TRP A 94 -1.38 17.97 -5.35
N GLY A 95 -1.41 18.75 -4.28
CA GLY A 95 -2.42 19.78 -4.07
C GLY A 95 -3.79 19.26 -3.62
N SER A 96 -3.90 17.99 -3.22
CA SER A 96 -5.09 17.50 -2.53
C SER A 96 -5.29 18.23 -1.20
N THR A 97 -6.53 18.25 -0.73
CA THR A 97 -6.89 18.57 0.64
C THR A 97 -7.17 17.28 1.42
N ALA A 98 -7.22 17.35 2.75
CA ALA A 98 -7.66 16.24 3.58
C ALA A 98 -9.05 15.69 3.17
N ASP A 99 -9.97 16.58 2.79
CA ASP A 99 -11.30 16.18 2.32
C ASP A 99 -11.23 15.39 1.01
N ASP A 100 -10.32 15.75 0.08
CA ASP A 100 -10.12 14.99 -1.15
C ASP A 100 -9.63 13.57 -0.85
N VAL A 101 -8.70 13.41 0.10
CA VAL A 101 -8.20 12.09 0.53
C VAL A 101 -9.33 11.27 1.15
N LEU A 102 -10.09 11.83 2.09
CA LEU A 102 -11.20 11.13 2.76
C LEU A 102 -12.28 10.70 1.76
N ASN A 103 -12.67 11.60 0.84
CA ASN A 103 -13.66 11.30 -0.20
C ASN A 103 -13.17 10.19 -1.14
N ALA A 104 -11.88 10.19 -1.49
CA ALA A 104 -11.29 9.16 -2.33
C ALA A 104 -11.30 7.77 -1.64
N LEU A 105 -10.95 7.72 -0.34
CA LEU A 105 -11.00 6.49 0.45
C LEU A 105 -12.44 5.98 0.63
N ASP A 106 -13.40 6.87 0.94
CA ASP A 106 -14.82 6.49 1.02
C ASP A 106 -15.33 5.91 -0.30
N PHE A 107 -14.95 6.51 -1.43
CA PHE A 107 -15.28 5.97 -2.75
C PHE A 107 -14.68 4.57 -2.96
N GLN A 108 -13.42 4.35 -2.58
CA GLN A 108 -12.76 3.05 -2.71
C GLN A 108 -13.42 1.97 -1.85
N ILE A 109 -13.79 2.29 -0.62
CA ILE A 109 -14.48 1.36 0.28
C ILE A 109 -15.80 0.90 -0.35
N GLY A 110 -16.63 1.84 -0.82
CA GLY A 110 -17.88 1.49 -1.51
C GLY A 110 -17.64 0.68 -2.79
N TRP A 111 -16.63 1.05 -3.58
CA TRP A 111 -16.26 0.31 -4.79
C TRP A 111 -15.80 -1.13 -4.49
N LEU A 112 -15.05 -1.35 -3.40
CA LEU A 112 -14.62 -2.69 -2.98
C LEU A 112 -15.81 -3.57 -2.57
N GLU A 113 -16.80 -3.02 -1.89
CA GLU A 113 -18.05 -3.72 -1.56
C GLU A 113 -18.79 -4.15 -2.84
N GLU A 114 -18.89 -3.26 -3.83
CA GLU A 114 -19.49 -3.56 -5.14
C GLU A 114 -18.73 -4.66 -5.89
N GLN A 115 -17.39 -4.59 -5.93
CA GLN A 115 -16.57 -5.60 -6.60
C GLN A 115 -16.73 -6.97 -5.94
N THR A 116 -16.75 -7.00 -4.60
CA THR A 116 -16.94 -8.23 -3.84
C THR A 116 -18.31 -8.84 -4.11
N ALA A 117 -19.37 -8.03 -4.17
CA ALA A 117 -20.72 -8.46 -4.52
C ALA A 117 -20.81 -9.02 -5.96
N ASP A 118 -20.03 -8.45 -6.89
CA ASP A 118 -19.88 -8.92 -8.27
C ASP A 118 -18.99 -10.18 -8.41
N GLY A 119 -18.44 -10.68 -7.30
CA GLY A 119 -17.56 -11.86 -7.27
C GLY A 119 -16.15 -11.61 -7.81
N MET A 120 -15.75 -10.34 -7.93
CA MET A 120 -14.38 -9.94 -8.27
C MET A 120 -13.49 -10.06 -7.04
N ASN A 121 -12.34 -10.71 -7.19
CA ASN A 121 -11.34 -10.78 -6.12
C ASN A 121 -10.40 -9.56 -6.19
N VAL A 122 -10.52 -8.63 -5.26
CA VAL A 122 -9.65 -7.45 -5.21
C VAL A 122 -8.64 -7.58 -4.08
N THR A 123 -7.36 -7.48 -4.43
CA THR A 123 -6.26 -7.36 -3.47
C THR A 123 -5.77 -5.92 -3.42
N CYS A 124 -5.82 -5.33 -2.23
CA CYS A 124 -5.25 -4.01 -1.96
C CYS A 124 -3.87 -4.18 -1.33
N LEU A 125 -2.82 -3.68 -1.99
CA LEU A 125 -1.49 -3.56 -1.39
C LEU A 125 -1.36 -2.20 -0.69
N VAL A 126 -0.65 -2.15 0.42
CA VAL A 126 -0.34 -0.89 1.10
C VAL A 126 0.82 -0.18 0.39
N GLY A 127 0.65 1.10 0.07
CA GLY A 127 1.75 1.96 -0.39
C GLY A 127 2.52 2.61 0.75
N ASN A 128 3.62 3.31 0.46
CA ASN A 128 4.33 4.01 1.54
C ASN A 128 3.51 5.14 2.14
N HIS A 129 2.76 5.89 1.35
CA HIS A 129 1.91 6.97 1.87
C HIS A 129 0.86 6.40 2.83
N ASP A 130 0.18 5.34 2.40
CA ASP A 130 -0.83 4.66 3.21
C ASP A 130 -0.24 4.10 4.51
N PHE A 131 0.93 3.45 4.40
CA PHE A 131 1.59 2.83 5.54
C PHE A 131 2.02 3.86 6.59
N GLU A 132 2.50 5.03 6.17
CA GLU A 132 2.93 6.09 7.08
C GLU A 132 1.78 6.65 7.93
N TYR A 133 0.56 6.72 7.37
CA TYR A 133 -0.65 6.97 8.17
C TYR A 133 -0.93 5.83 9.16
N LEU A 134 -0.89 4.57 8.70
CA LEU A 134 -1.17 3.39 9.54
C LEU A 134 -0.23 3.28 10.74
N ILE A 135 1.04 3.66 10.60
CA ILE A 135 2.03 3.58 11.69
C ILE A 135 2.18 4.86 12.51
N GLY A 136 1.53 5.96 12.13
CA GLY A 136 1.52 7.19 12.92
C GLY A 136 2.76 8.07 12.78
N ARG A 137 3.48 8.01 11.65
CA ARG A 137 4.71 8.77 11.41
C ARG A 137 4.50 9.91 10.41
N GLY A 138 3.87 9.62 9.28
CA GLY A 138 3.71 10.56 8.17
C GLY A 138 4.99 10.72 7.33
N CYS A 139 4.81 11.17 6.10
CA CYS A 139 5.87 11.46 5.14
C CYS A 139 5.60 12.78 4.39
N SER A 140 6.33 13.01 3.30
CA SER A 140 6.02 14.14 2.41
C SER A 140 4.59 14.01 1.89
N GLY A 141 3.86 15.12 1.81
CA GLY A 141 2.46 15.13 1.35
C GLY A 141 1.42 14.83 2.44
N THR A 142 1.81 14.28 3.59
CA THR A 142 0.86 13.88 4.63
C THR A 142 0.01 15.04 5.16
N HIS A 143 -1.30 14.80 5.21
CA HIS A 143 -2.33 15.65 5.79
C HIS A 143 -2.40 15.49 7.31
N HIS A 144 -1.48 16.15 8.02
CA HIS A 144 -1.40 16.07 9.49
C HIS A 144 -2.67 16.58 10.19
N GLU A 145 -3.43 17.48 9.57
CA GLU A 145 -4.67 18.04 10.08
C GLU A 145 -5.82 17.02 10.21
N ALA A 146 -5.80 15.96 9.41
CA ALA A 146 -6.81 14.90 9.38
C ALA A 146 -6.19 13.50 9.53
N PHE A 147 -5.01 13.43 10.15
CA PHE A 147 -4.20 12.22 10.20
C PHE A 147 -4.96 11.03 10.80
N ILE A 148 -5.71 11.28 11.89
CA ILE A 148 -6.43 10.22 12.61
C ILE A 148 -7.58 9.72 11.75
N GLU A 149 -8.32 10.63 11.13
CA GLU A 149 -9.46 10.36 10.26
C GLU A 149 -9.05 9.56 9.03
N ILE A 150 -7.97 9.96 8.35
CA ILE A 150 -7.42 9.25 7.20
C ILE A 150 -6.93 7.86 7.59
N ARG A 151 -6.21 7.75 8.72
CA ARG A 151 -5.76 6.45 9.23
C ARG A 151 -6.95 5.53 9.55
N ASP A 152 -7.95 6.05 10.24
CA ASP A 152 -9.12 5.26 10.64
C ASP A 152 -9.89 4.77 9.39
N LYS A 153 -9.94 5.58 8.32
CA LYS A 153 -10.49 5.18 7.01
C LYS A 153 -9.67 4.10 6.30
N LEU A 154 -8.35 4.25 6.25
CA LEU A 154 -7.45 3.23 5.69
C LEU A 154 -7.62 1.89 6.40
N GLN A 155 -7.88 1.88 7.70
CA GLN A 155 -8.13 0.64 8.46
C GLN A 155 -9.43 -0.09 8.10
N GLU A 156 -10.35 0.55 7.37
CA GLU A 156 -11.54 -0.10 6.82
C GLU A 156 -11.23 -0.95 5.57
N ILE A 157 -10.07 -0.71 4.93
CA ILE A 157 -9.63 -1.45 3.74
C ILE A 157 -8.74 -2.62 4.18
N GLU A 158 -9.13 -3.84 3.82
CA GLU A 158 -8.26 -5.01 4.02
C GLU A 158 -7.04 -4.94 3.09
N MET A 159 -5.87 -4.67 3.67
CA MET A 159 -4.61 -4.53 2.95
C MET A 159 -3.60 -5.62 3.33
N GLN A 160 -2.64 -5.83 2.42
CA GLN A 160 -1.41 -6.58 2.67
C GLN A 160 -0.21 -5.84 2.07
N ALA A 161 1.02 -6.20 2.43
CA ALA A 161 2.22 -5.52 1.92
C ALA A 161 2.77 -6.13 0.63
N ALA A 162 2.42 -7.38 0.34
CA ALA A 162 2.82 -8.04 -0.90
C ALA A 162 1.80 -9.11 -1.33
N ALA A 163 1.84 -9.47 -2.61
CA ALA A 163 1.11 -10.61 -3.17
C ALA A 163 2.01 -11.41 -4.12
N CYS A 164 1.58 -12.62 -4.46
CA CYS A 164 2.21 -13.43 -5.49
C CYS A 164 1.16 -13.84 -6.52
N VAL A 165 1.37 -13.46 -7.78
CA VAL A 165 0.46 -13.78 -8.90
C VAL A 165 1.30 -14.29 -10.05
N ASP A 166 0.97 -15.48 -10.56
CA ASP A 166 1.64 -16.07 -11.73
C ASP A 166 3.18 -16.09 -11.67
N GLY A 167 3.73 -16.26 -10.47
CA GLY A 167 5.17 -16.31 -10.21
C GLY A 167 5.85 -14.94 -10.06
N PHE A 168 5.11 -13.84 -10.18
CA PHE A 168 5.59 -12.50 -9.87
C PHE A 168 5.34 -12.15 -8.40
N LEU A 169 6.33 -11.51 -7.78
CA LEU A 169 6.17 -10.79 -6.52
C LEU A 169 5.56 -9.42 -6.83
N LEU A 170 4.42 -9.12 -6.21
CA LEU A 170 3.80 -7.81 -6.27
C LEU A 170 4.03 -7.15 -4.91
N ALA A 171 4.67 -5.97 -4.93
CA ALA A 171 4.86 -5.12 -3.76
C ALA A 171 4.79 -3.67 -4.25
N HIS A 172 4.54 -2.73 -3.34
CA HIS A 172 4.35 -1.34 -3.73
C HIS A 172 5.58 -0.77 -4.46
N ALA A 173 6.77 -0.85 -3.87
CA ALA A 173 7.99 -0.28 -4.45
C ALA A 173 9.00 -1.34 -4.92
N GLY A 174 8.91 -2.57 -4.41
CA GLY A 174 9.74 -3.69 -4.86
C GLY A 174 10.82 -4.12 -3.88
N LEU A 175 11.29 -5.36 -4.05
CA LEU A 175 12.23 -6.03 -3.17
C LEU A 175 13.67 -5.91 -3.72
N THR A 176 14.55 -5.31 -2.93
CA THR A 176 16.00 -5.28 -3.16
C THR A 176 16.69 -6.50 -2.55
N GLN A 177 17.85 -6.87 -3.09
CA GLN A 177 18.60 -8.04 -2.67
C GLN A 177 19.18 -7.84 -1.26
N GLU A 178 19.75 -6.67 -0.97
CA GLU A 178 20.27 -6.37 0.37
C GLU A 178 19.17 -6.45 1.43
N TRP A 179 17.98 -5.89 1.15
CA TRP A 179 16.86 -5.98 2.09
C TRP A 179 16.38 -7.42 2.27
N ARG A 180 16.32 -8.20 1.17
CA ARG A 180 15.95 -9.63 1.20
C ARG A 180 16.92 -10.43 2.07
N ASP A 181 18.21 -10.25 1.90
CA ASP A 181 19.22 -11.02 2.64
C ASP A 181 19.15 -10.76 4.15
N GLU A 182 18.87 -9.52 4.54
CA GLU A 182 18.69 -9.16 5.95
C GLU A 182 17.40 -9.72 6.56
N ASN A 183 16.29 -9.69 5.82
CA ASN A 183 14.95 -9.82 6.41
C ASN A 183 14.20 -11.10 6.01
N LEU A 184 14.54 -11.70 4.87
CA LEU A 184 13.85 -12.84 4.27
C LEU A 184 14.78 -14.06 4.02
N PRO A 185 15.61 -14.50 4.99
CA PRO A 185 16.52 -15.61 4.77
C PRO A 185 15.76 -16.89 4.38
N GLY A 186 16.20 -17.54 3.30
CA GLY A 186 15.62 -18.78 2.78
C GLY A 186 14.32 -18.60 1.97
N CYS A 187 13.95 -17.37 1.61
CA CYS A 187 12.87 -17.13 0.66
C CYS A 187 13.41 -17.18 -0.77
N ASP A 188 13.19 -18.29 -1.47
CA ASP A 188 13.79 -18.56 -2.80
C ASP A 188 12.86 -18.25 -3.98
N ASP A 189 11.59 -17.95 -3.71
CA ASP A 189 10.60 -17.63 -4.74
C ASP A 189 9.69 -16.46 -4.33
N ALA A 190 8.94 -15.93 -5.30
CA ALA A 190 8.04 -14.80 -5.13
C ALA A 190 6.98 -15.05 -4.04
N LYS A 191 6.48 -16.28 -3.91
CA LYS A 191 5.45 -16.63 -2.94
C LYS A 191 5.99 -16.63 -1.51
N ALA A 192 7.18 -17.20 -1.31
CA ALA A 192 7.87 -17.16 -0.02
C ALA A 192 8.18 -15.72 0.38
N CYS A 193 8.69 -14.92 -0.56
CA CYS A 193 8.95 -13.49 -0.32
C CYS A 193 7.69 -12.73 0.08
N ALA A 194 6.60 -12.86 -0.71
CA ALA A 194 5.33 -12.19 -0.40
C ALA A 194 4.78 -12.59 0.98
N THR A 195 4.82 -13.90 1.30
CA THR A 195 4.39 -14.41 2.59
C THR A 195 5.16 -13.76 3.74
N ARG A 196 6.49 -13.72 3.62
CA ARG A 196 7.37 -13.21 4.67
C ARG A 196 7.30 -11.68 4.81
N ILE A 197 7.12 -10.94 3.72
CA ILE A 197 6.84 -9.49 3.75
C ILE A 197 5.51 -9.22 4.49
N ASN A 198 4.48 -10.02 4.21
CA ASN A 198 3.19 -9.90 4.89
C ASN A 198 3.29 -10.25 6.39
N GLU A 199 4.16 -11.17 6.80
CA GLU A 199 4.42 -11.41 8.23
C GLU A 199 4.96 -10.16 8.94
N PHE A 200 5.85 -9.38 8.30
CA PHE A 200 6.30 -8.11 8.87
C PHE A 200 5.15 -7.11 9.00
N PHE A 201 4.30 -7.03 7.98
CA PHE A 201 3.16 -6.12 7.96
C PHE A 201 2.16 -6.45 9.08
N PHE A 202 1.79 -7.72 9.22
CA PHE A 202 0.80 -8.17 10.21
C PHE A 202 1.35 -8.32 11.63
N ASP A 203 2.65 -8.56 11.82
CA ASP A 203 3.28 -8.54 13.14
C ASP A 203 3.12 -7.16 13.80
N GLY A 204 3.38 -6.10 13.01
CA GLY A 204 3.12 -4.73 13.42
C GLY A 204 3.93 -4.25 14.63
N SER A 205 5.00 -4.96 15.03
CA SER A 205 5.96 -4.45 16.01
C SER A 205 6.68 -3.21 15.47
N SER A 206 7.25 -2.39 16.36
CA SER A 206 8.04 -1.23 15.96
C SER A 206 9.21 -1.62 15.05
N HIS A 207 9.81 -2.78 15.29
CA HIS A 207 10.92 -3.30 14.48
C HIS A 207 10.46 -3.66 13.07
N CYS A 208 9.39 -4.44 12.92
CA CYS A 208 8.88 -4.80 11.59
C CYS A 208 8.37 -3.58 10.82
N ARG A 209 7.71 -2.62 11.50
CA ARG A 209 7.30 -1.35 10.89
C ARG A 209 8.50 -0.54 10.41
N GLU A 210 9.55 -0.43 11.22
CA GLU A 210 10.78 0.26 10.84
C GLU A 210 11.45 -0.40 9.63
N LYS A 211 11.49 -1.73 9.56
CA LYS A 211 12.05 -2.46 8.43
C LYS A 211 11.28 -2.25 7.12
N LEU A 212 9.95 -2.17 7.18
CA LEU A 212 9.10 -1.87 6.01
C LEU A 212 9.21 -0.39 5.58
N SER A 213 9.34 0.54 6.53
CA SER A 213 9.53 1.98 6.28
C SER A 213 10.99 2.39 6.04
N MET A 214 11.92 1.47 5.78
CA MET A 214 13.30 1.87 5.50
C MET A 214 13.40 2.54 4.13
N VAL A 215 13.93 3.76 4.13
CA VAL A 215 14.07 4.60 2.93
C VAL A 215 15.52 4.60 2.46
N GLY A 216 15.71 4.29 1.19
CA GLY A 216 17.01 4.32 0.51
C GLY A 216 17.47 5.73 0.16
N TRP A 217 18.71 5.85 -0.30
CA TRP A 217 19.33 7.14 -0.66
C TRP A 217 18.60 7.83 -1.82
N ALA A 218 18.08 7.07 -2.78
CA ALA A 218 17.39 7.63 -3.94
C ALA A 218 16.11 8.39 -3.56
N ARG A 219 15.51 8.03 -2.41
CA ARG A 219 14.33 8.70 -1.83
C ARG A 219 14.67 9.56 -0.60
N GLY A 220 15.95 9.92 -0.42
CA GLY A 220 16.40 10.86 0.61
C GLY A 220 16.59 10.25 2.01
N GLY A 221 16.56 8.93 2.12
CA GLY A 221 16.88 8.20 3.33
C GLY A 221 18.36 7.81 3.43
N TYR A 222 18.67 6.99 4.43
CA TYR A 222 20.03 6.49 4.72
C TYR A 222 20.06 4.97 4.93
N GLY A 223 18.91 4.30 4.76
CA GLY A 223 18.76 2.88 5.01
C GLY A 223 18.86 2.04 3.75
N VAL A 224 18.71 0.74 3.91
CA VAL A 224 18.47 -0.18 2.80
C VAL A 224 17.01 -0.02 2.36
N PRO A 225 16.71 0.29 1.09
CA PRO A 225 15.35 0.51 0.64
C PRO A 225 14.46 -0.71 0.87
N GLY A 226 13.39 -0.52 1.63
CA GLY A 226 12.39 -1.54 1.90
C GLY A 226 11.36 -1.69 0.78
N PRO A 227 10.49 -2.73 0.85
CA PRO A 227 9.52 -3.06 -0.19
C PRO A 227 8.45 -1.99 -0.46
N LEU A 228 8.36 -0.98 0.40
CA LEU A 228 7.47 0.16 0.25
C LEU A 228 8.19 1.43 -0.26
N TRP A 229 9.53 1.45 -0.31
CA TRP A 229 10.29 2.69 -0.57
C TRP A 229 11.41 2.55 -1.61
N ALA A 230 11.62 1.36 -2.17
CA ALA A 230 12.64 1.16 -3.20
C ALA A 230 12.40 2.00 -4.44
N ASP A 231 13.41 2.77 -4.84
CA ASP A 231 13.36 3.52 -6.09
C ASP A 231 13.65 2.62 -7.30
N LEU A 232 13.20 3.04 -8.49
CA LEU A 232 13.60 2.44 -9.76
C LEU A 232 15.11 2.27 -9.90
N SER A 233 15.90 3.27 -9.52
CA SER A 233 17.37 3.19 -9.61
C SER A 233 17.93 2.11 -8.68
N GLU A 234 17.38 1.98 -7.48
CA GLU A 234 17.80 0.97 -6.50
C GLU A 234 17.37 -0.44 -6.93
N LEU A 235 16.20 -0.60 -7.55
CA LEU A 235 15.79 -1.88 -8.16
C LEU A 235 16.68 -2.26 -9.35
N ARG A 236 17.07 -1.29 -10.18
CA ARG A 236 17.97 -1.56 -11.31
C ARG A 236 19.34 -2.04 -10.82
N ASP A 237 19.84 -1.47 -9.74
CA ASP A 237 21.19 -1.74 -9.23
C ASP A 237 21.24 -2.96 -8.29
N ASP A 238 20.18 -3.22 -7.52
CA ASP A 238 20.14 -4.23 -6.45
C ASP A 238 18.81 -5.00 -6.38
N THR A 239 18.20 -5.39 -7.51
CA THR A 239 17.00 -6.24 -7.45
C THR A 239 17.26 -7.60 -6.77
N ALA A 240 16.26 -8.10 -6.03
CA ALA A 240 16.27 -9.45 -5.50
C ALA A 240 16.44 -10.51 -6.61
N GLN A 241 17.58 -11.20 -6.59
CA GLN A 241 18.01 -12.12 -7.63
C GLN A 241 17.09 -13.33 -7.74
N GLY A 242 16.70 -13.67 -8.97
CA GLY A 242 15.80 -14.78 -9.27
C GLY A 242 14.32 -14.51 -8.94
N ILE A 243 13.96 -13.29 -8.53
CA ILE A 243 12.58 -12.90 -8.21
C ILE A 243 12.06 -11.93 -9.28
N ASN A 244 11.09 -12.36 -10.08
CA ASN A 244 10.37 -11.47 -10.98
C ASN A 244 9.38 -10.61 -10.19
N GLN A 245 9.25 -9.34 -10.54
CA GLN A 245 8.50 -8.36 -9.75
C GLN A 245 7.55 -7.49 -10.59
N ILE A 246 6.51 -6.98 -9.96
CA ILE A 246 5.62 -5.94 -10.51
C ILE A 246 5.39 -4.92 -9.41
N VAL A 247 5.75 -3.67 -9.69
CA VAL A 247 5.84 -2.60 -8.70
C VAL A 247 5.20 -1.31 -9.19
N GLY A 248 4.77 -0.47 -8.26
CA GLY A 248 4.31 0.91 -8.46
C GLY A 248 5.41 1.90 -8.07
N HIS A 249 5.07 2.89 -7.25
CA HIS A 249 5.94 3.83 -6.52
C HIS A 249 6.80 4.80 -7.33
N THR A 250 7.37 4.35 -8.45
CA THR A 250 8.16 5.19 -9.35
C THR A 250 7.36 5.49 -10.61
N PRO A 251 6.92 6.75 -10.81
CA PRO A 251 6.14 7.14 -11.97
C PRO A 251 6.84 6.85 -13.29
N VAL A 252 6.12 6.22 -14.22
CA VAL A 252 6.57 5.89 -15.57
C VAL A 252 5.57 6.36 -16.65
N PRO A 253 6.02 6.70 -17.86
CA PRO A 253 5.14 7.17 -18.93
C PRO A 253 4.09 6.14 -19.38
N THR A 254 4.41 4.84 -19.25
CA THR A 254 3.57 3.69 -19.59
C THR A 254 4.10 2.48 -18.82
N CYS A 255 3.32 1.42 -18.69
CA CYS A 255 3.80 0.19 -18.05
C CYS A 255 4.98 -0.36 -18.84
N GLU A 256 6.13 -0.48 -18.19
CA GLU A 256 7.37 -0.86 -18.83
C GLU A 256 8.18 -1.81 -17.96
N LYS A 257 9.16 -2.47 -18.57
CA LYS A 257 10.11 -3.32 -17.86
C LYS A 257 11.40 -2.55 -17.60
N ILE A 258 12.08 -2.88 -16.51
CA ILE A 258 13.49 -2.49 -16.37
C ILE A 258 14.32 -3.30 -17.35
N ASP A 259 15.02 -2.62 -18.25
CA ASP A 259 15.98 -3.23 -19.17
C ASP A 259 17.35 -3.46 -18.49
N ASP A 260 18.19 -4.28 -19.13
CA ASP A 260 19.58 -4.57 -18.73
C ASP A 260 19.76 -5.27 -17.37
N ILE A 261 18.72 -5.97 -16.90
CA ILE A 261 18.75 -6.88 -15.73
C ILE A 261 18.28 -8.29 -16.10
N ASN A 262 18.58 -9.30 -15.27
CA ASN A 262 18.21 -10.70 -15.55
C ASN A 262 16.74 -10.98 -15.19
N GLU A 263 16.25 -10.35 -14.14
CA GLU A 263 14.90 -10.47 -13.61
C GLU A 263 13.90 -9.71 -14.50
N THR A 264 12.67 -10.20 -14.56
CA THR A 264 11.57 -9.44 -15.17
C THR A 264 10.91 -8.58 -14.10
N ILE A 265 11.16 -7.27 -14.15
CA ILE A 265 10.54 -6.29 -13.26
C ILE A 265 9.70 -5.33 -14.07
N TRP A 266 8.41 -5.26 -13.76
CA TRP A 266 7.50 -4.28 -14.35
C TRP A 266 7.27 -3.09 -13.43
N LEU A 267 7.24 -1.90 -14.03
CA LEU A 267 6.88 -0.63 -13.42
C LEU A 267 5.46 -0.27 -13.86
N CYS A 268 4.59 0.02 -12.91
CA CYS A 268 3.15 0.16 -13.14
C CYS A 268 2.54 1.47 -12.64
N ASP A 269 3.31 2.36 -12.02
CA ASP A 269 2.81 3.69 -11.67
C ASP A 269 2.71 4.58 -12.91
N THR A 270 1.57 4.53 -13.57
CA THR A 270 1.25 5.30 -14.79
C THR A 270 0.20 6.37 -14.55
N LEU A 271 -0.21 6.56 -13.29
CA LEU A 271 -1.31 7.46 -12.91
C LEU A 271 -0.80 8.70 -12.18
N SER A 272 0.43 8.65 -11.65
CA SER A 272 1.08 9.78 -11.00
C SER A 272 1.16 11.04 -11.84
N ARG A 273 1.19 12.17 -11.13
CA ARG A 273 1.25 13.51 -11.70
C ARG A 273 2.47 14.27 -11.21
N THR A 274 2.90 15.22 -12.02
CA THR A 274 3.90 16.22 -11.58
C THR A 274 3.29 17.17 -10.56
N THR A 275 4.13 17.90 -9.82
CA THR A 275 3.72 18.99 -8.92
C THR A 275 2.89 20.09 -9.59
N SER A 276 2.99 20.22 -10.92
CA SER A 276 2.19 21.13 -11.74
C SER A 276 0.87 20.50 -12.24
N ASN A 277 0.47 19.37 -11.65
CA ASN A 277 -0.73 18.58 -11.96
C ASN A 277 -0.79 18.04 -13.41
N ARG A 278 0.37 17.92 -14.08
CA ARG A 278 0.46 17.26 -15.40
C ARG A 278 0.61 15.75 -15.23
N PRO A 279 -0.14 14.91 -15.98
CA PRO A 279 0.07 13.46 -16.00
C PRO A 279 1.52 13.12 -16.38
N ILE A 280 2.11 12.17 -15.65
CA ILE A 280 3.40 11.57 -16.01
C ILE A 280 3.16 10.39 -16.95
N GLY A 281 2.24 9.51 -16.56
CA GLY A 281 1.87 8.32 -17.32
C GLY A 281 0.62 8.47 -18.18
N ASP A 282 0.41 7.45 -19.01
CA ASP A 282 -0.67 7.38 -19.99
C ASP A 282 -1.91 6.62 -19.51
N GLY A 283 -1.87 6.10 -18.28
CA GLY A 283 -2.90 5.31 -17.63
C GLY A 283 -2.98 3.86 -18.09
N THR A 284 -1.87 3.19 -18.38
CA THR A 284 -1.86 1.74 -18.61
C THR A 284 -1.76 0.92 -17.32
N ALA A 285 -2.23 -0.32 -17.38
CA ALA A 285 -2.13 -1.36 -16.36
C ALA A 285 -1.55 -2.64 -16.96
N LEU A 286 -1.34 -3.67 -16.13
CA LEU A 286 -0.93 -4.99 -16.60
C LEU A 286 -2.03 -6.02 -16.45
N LEU A 287 -2.30 -6.78 -17.51
CA LEU A 287 -3.09 -7.99 -17.46
C LEU A 287 -2.15 -9.20 -17.35
N LEU A 288 -2.20 -9.89 -16.21
CA LEU A 288 -1.46 -11.12 -15.97
C LEU A 288 -2.32 -12.34 -16.30
N SER A 289 -1.75 -13.28 -17.06
CA SER A 289 -2.37 -14.57 -17.33
C SER A 289 -1.33 -15.63 -17.72
N ASN A 290 -1.27 -16.71 -16.96
CA ASN A 290 -0.38 -17.86 -17.18
C ASN A 290 1.10 -17.46 -17.24
N GLY A 291 1.54 -16.56 -16.36
CA GLY A 291 2.95 -16.12 -16.30
C GLY A 291 3.32 -15.06 -17.35
N HIS A 292 2.36 -14.60 -18.16
CA HIS A 292 2.55 -13.55 -19.14
C HIS A 292 1.88 -12.25 -18.67
N ALA A 293 2.58 -11.13 -18.87
CA ALA A 293 2.07 -9.79 -18.63
C ALA A 293 1.83 -9.06 -19.95
N GLU A 294 0.64 -8.50 -20.11
CA GLU A 294 0.24 -7.66 -21.24
C GLU A 294 -0.06 -6.24 -20.75
N VAL A 295 0.48 -5.23 -21.42
CA VAL A 295 0.14 -3.82 -21.15
C VAL A 295 -1.23 -3.50 -21.74
N VAL A 296 -2.14 -3.02 -20.91
CA VAL A 296 -3.51 -2.65 -21.31
C VAL A 296 -3.84 -1.22 -20.91
N PRO A 297 -4.47 -0.40 -21.77
CA PRO A 297 -4.88 0.95 -21.39
C PRO A 297 -6.09 0.92 -20.45
N LEU A 298 -6.13 1.82 -19.45
CA LEU A 298 -7.31 2.08 -18.62
C LEU A 298 -8.21 3.17 -19.21
N ARG A 299 -8.20 3.32 -20.55
CA ARG A 299 -9.04 4.28 -21.27
C ARG A 299 -10.30 3.58 -21.78
N VAL A 300 -11.42 4.30 -21.75
CA VAL A 300 -12.62 4.00 -22.55
C VAL A 300 -12.70 5.02 -23.67
#